data_AF-A0A6N2AQL9-F1
#
_entry.id   AF-A0A6N2AQL9-F1
#
_cell.length_a   1.000
_cell.length_b   1.000
_cell.length_c   1.000
_cell.angle_alpha   90.00
_cell.angle_beta   90.00
_cell.angle_gamma   90.00
#
_symmetry.space_group_name_H-M   'P 1'
#
loop_
_entity.id
_entity.type
_entity.pdbx_description
1 polymer ?
#
loop_
_entity_poly.entity_id
_entity_poly.type
_entity_poly.pdbx_seq_one_letter_code
_entity_poly.pdbx_strand_id
1 'polypeptide(L)'
;MVTFGDSWIQEYNQARKLADEIIYMISERNLLPATGPEAQCHSSLTMRKITILGFRLDSLQCIDSKLPGKQRLTEKEMNRRKDMLANLKSKATEMASTLNMSNFANRDNLLEPETKTTNATSRTTCLDNYGVVEQDEGLEKLKES
;
A
#
# COMPACT_ATOMS: atom_id res chain seq x y z
N MET A 1 18.44 -17.71 7.62
CA MET A 1 18.34 -17.42 6.18
C MET A 1 16.87 -17.48 5.82
N VAL A 2 16.25 -16.35 5.47
CA VAL A 2 14.87 -16.34 4.95
C VAL A 2 14.94 -16.83 3.51
N THR A 3 14.18 -17.86 3.15
CA THR A 3 14.18 -18.33 1.77
C THR A 3 13.32 -17.40 0.92
N PHE A 4 13.61 -17.33 -0.37
CA PHE A 4 12.83 -16.50 -1.30
C PHE A 4 11.34 -16.88 -1.32
N GLY A 5 11.05 -18.17 -1.10
CA GLY A 5 9.70 -18.69 -0.88
C GLY A 5 8.99 -17.96 0.26
N ASP A 6 9.69 -17.83 1.39
CA ASP A 6 9.19 -17.22 2.60
C ASP A 6 8.95 -15.70 2.42
N SER A 7 9.83 -15.01 1.70
CA SER A 7 9.68 -13.57 1.43
C SER A 7 8.43 -13.25 0.58
N TRP A 8 8.15 -14.04 -0.45
CA TRP A 8 6.94 -13.84 -1.28
C TRP A 8 5.67 -14.10 -0.47
N ILE A 9 5.64 -15.19 0.31
CA ILE A 9 4.49 -15.53 1.14
C ILE A 9 4.26 -14.46 2.22
N GLN A 10 5.33 -13.96 2.83
CA GLN A 10 5.25 -12.87 3.80
C GLN A 10 4.64 -11.61 3.19
N GLU A 11 5.14 -11.16 2.03
CA GLU A 11 4.60 -9.98 1.35
C GLU A 11 3.14 -10.18 0.93
N TYR A 12 2.80 -11.39 0.46
CA TYR A 12 1.42 -11.74 0.10
C TYR A 12 0.49 -11.65 1.30
N ASN A 13 0.92 -12.15 2.47
CA ASN A 13 0.13 -12.07 3.68
C ASN A 13 -0.08 -10.61 4.14
N GLN A 14 0.93 -9.74 3.99
CA GLN A 14 0.79 -8.32 4.27
C GLN A 14 -0.19 -7.63 3.30
N ALA A 15 -0.08 -7.93 2.01
CA ALA A 15 -1.01 -7.44 0.99
C ALA A 15 -2.45 -7.91 1.27
N ARG A 16 -2.62 -9.19 1.60
CA ARG A 16 -3.93 -9.77 1.95
C ARG A 16 -4.54 -9.10 3.18
N LYS A 17 -3.78 -8.95 4.26
CA LYS A 17 -4.25 -8.27 5.49
C LYS A 17 -4.68 -6.84 5.21
N LEU A 18 -3.91 -6.11 4.39
CA LEU A 18 -4.26 -4.75 4.00
C LEU A 18 -5.52 -4.71 3.14
N ALA A 19 -5.72 -5.68 2.24
CA ALA A 19 -6.96 -5.80 1.47
C ALA A 19 -8.18 -6.05 2.37
N ASP A 20 -8.05 -6.95 3.36
CA ASP A 20 -9.12 -7.22 4.33
C ASP A 20 -9.46 -5.96 5.15
N GLU A 21 -8.45 -5.18 5.56
CA GLU A 21 -8.66 -3.89 6.24
C GLU A 21 -9.36 -2.85 5.35
N ILE A 22 -9.00 -2.76 4.07
CA ILE A 22 -9.67 -1.84 3.13
C ILE A 22 -11.14 -2.24 2.94
N ILE A 23 -11.43 -3.54 2.80
CA ILE A 23 -12.81 -4.05 2.70
C ILE A 23 -13.63 -3.66 3.95
N TYR A 24 -13.02 -3.78 5.13
CA TYR A 24 -13.63 -3.34 6.38
C TYR A 24 -13.90 -1.82 6.35
N MET A 25 -12.91 -1.00 6.02
CA MET A 25 -13.09 0.46 5.92
C MET A 25 -14.16 0.87 4.89
N ILE A 26 -14.23 0.19 3.74
CA ILE A 26 -15.28 0.43 2.74
C ILE A 26 -16.66 0.10 3.33
N SER A 27 -16.77 -0.99 4.09
CA SER A 27 -18.01 -1.38 4.75
C SER A 27 -18.41 -0.39 5.85
N GLU A 28 -17.45 0.09 6.65
CA GLU A 28 -17.66 1.11 7.68
C GLU A 28 -18.12 2.46 7.11
N ARG A 29 -17.78 2.76 5.84
CA ARG A 29 -18.24 4.00 5.19
C ARG A 29 -19.77 4.14 5.20
N ASN A 30 -20.51 3.02 5.20
CA ASN A 30 -21.97 3.03 5.27
C ASN A 30 -22.51 3.53 6.62
N LEU A 31 -21.69 3.52 7.68
CA LEU A 31 -22.03 4.03 9.01
C LEU A 31 -21.80 5.55 9.12
N LEU A 32 -21.00 6.12 8.22
CA LEU A 32 -20.70 7.54 8.20
C LEU A 32 -21.72 8.32 7.36
N PRO A 33 -21.94 9.61 7.67
CA PRO A 33 -22.69 10.50 6.79
C PRO A 33 -22.11 10.51 5.37
N ALA A 34 -22.96 10.61 4.35
CA ALA A 34 -22.52 10.58 2.95
C ALA A 34 -21.56 11.73 2.59
N THR A 35 -21.63 12.86 3.31
CA THR A 35 -20.82 14.05 3.09
C THR A 35 -20.36 14.64 4.43
N GLY A 36 -19.22 15.34 4.42
CA GLY A 36 -18.65 15.99 5.59
C GLY A 36 -17.15 15.74 5.73
N PRO A 37 -16.45 16.49 6.61
CA PRO A 37 -15.01 16.38 6.80
C PRO A 37 -14.56 14.97 7.21
N GLU A 38 -15.31 14.30 8.08
CA GLU A 38 -15.05 12.94 8.54
C GLU A 38 -15.19 11.93 7.38
N ALA A 39 -16.26 12.02 6.60
CA ALA A 39 -16.48 11.19 5.43
C ALA A 39 -15.38 11.40 4.36
N GLN A 40 -14.90 12.62 4.18
CA GLN A 40 -13.81 12.93 3.25
C GLN A 40 -12.45 12.40 3.75
N CYS A 41 -12.16 12.54 5.05
CA CYS A 41 -10.94 12.01 5.65
C CYS A 41 -10.95 10.48 5.59
N HIS A 42 -12.06 9.82 5.90
CA HIS A 42 -12.23 8.37 5.73
C HIS A 42 -11.95 7.91 4.30
N SER A 43 -12.59 8.54 3.31
CA SER A 43 -12.31 8.27 1.89
C SER A 43 -10.83 8.42 1.56
N SER A 44 -10.19 9.50 2.04
CA SER A 44 -8.78 9.78 1.77
C SER A 44 -7.85 8.73 2.38
N LEU A 45 -8.14 8.27 3.60
CA LEU A 45 -7.40 7.20 4.26
C LEU A 45 -7.56 5.87 3.51
N THR A 46 -8.78 5.53 3.10
CA THR A 46 -9.03 4.31 2.31
C THR A 46 -8.33 4.36 0.96
N MET A 47 -8.39 5.50 0.24
CA MET A 47 -7.67 5.71 -1.02
C MET A 47 -6.15 5.57 -0.86
N ARG A 48 -5.58 6.09 0.24
CA ARG A 48 -4.16 5.94 0.56
C ARG A 48 -3.80 4.46 0.79
N LYS A 49 -4.63 3.71 1.52
CA LYS A 49 -4.41 2.27 1.74
C LYS A 49 -4.49 1.46 0.44
N ILE A 50 -5.44 1.78 -0.46
CA ILE A 50 -5.50 1.17 -1.80
C ILE A 50 -4.22 1.43 -2.58
N THR A 51 -3.68 2.64 -2.51
CA THR A 51 -2.41 2.99 -3.17
C THR A 51 -1.24 2.16 -2.62
N ILE A 52 -1.17 2.00 -1.29
CA ILE A 52 -0.17 1.15 -0.62
C ILE A 52 -0.33 -0.32 -1.03
N LEU A 53 -1.57 -0.83 -1.10
CA LEU A 53 -1.84 -2.17 -1.59
C LEU A 53 -1.30 -2.36 -3.01
N GLY A 54 -1.53 -1.40 -3.90
CA GLY A 54 -0.94 -1.41 -5.24
C GLY A 54 0.58 -1.58 -5.22
N PHE A 55 1.30 -0.80 -4.39
CA PHE A 55 2.75 -0.95 -4.27
C PHE A 55 3.19 -2.33 -3.75
N ARG A 56 2.41 -2.94 -2.84
CA ARG A 56 2.68 -4.32 -2.39
C ARG A 56 2.48 -5.35 -3.50
N LEU A 57 1.48 -5.16 -4.35
CA LEU A 57 1.26 -6.02 -5.53
C LEU A 57 2.40 -5.89 -6.55
N ASP A 58 2.96 -4.69 -6.71
CA ASP A 58 4.16 -4.47 -7.54
C ASP A 58 5.40 -5.10 -6.89
N SER A 59 5.51 -5.04 -5.56
CA SER A 59 6.57 -5.73 -4.81
C SER A 59 6.52 -7.25 -5.00
N LEU A 60 5.33 -7.86 -4.95
CA LEU A 60 5.15 -9.29 -5.23
C LEU A 60 5.62 -9.68 -6.64
N GLN A 61 5.26 -8.88 -7.64
CA GLN A 61 5.73 -9.07 -9.03
C GLN A 61 7.24 -8.92 -9.14
N CYS A 62 7.81 -7.93 -8.44
CA CYS A 62 9.25 -7.70 -8.40
C CYS A 62 10.00 -8.84 -7.70
N ILE A 63 9.41 -9.42 -6.65
CA ILE A 63 9.94 -10.63 -6.04
C ILE A 63 9.91 -11.71 -7.12
N ASP A 64 8.77 -12.04 -7.73
CA ASP A 64 8.72 -13.11 -8.74
C ASP A 64 9.68 -12.93 -9.94
N SER A 65 9.94 -11.69 -10.38
CA SER A 65 10.87 -11.41 -11.47
C SER A 65 12.36 -11.56 -11.09
N LYS A 66 12.70 -11.44 -9.80
CA LYS A 66 14.08 -11.52 -9.28
C LYS A 66 14.50 -12.94 -8.89
N LEU A 67 13.69 -13.97 -9.19
CA LEU A 67 14.06 -15.35 -8.88
C LEU A 67 15.37 -15.74 -9.59
N PRO A 68 16.42 -16.13 -8.83
CA PRO A 68 17.66 -16.57 -9.45
C PRO A 68 17.39 -17.86 -10.25
N GLY A 69 17.88 -17.94 -11.49
CA GLY A 69 17.57 -19.03 -12.41
C GLY A 69 17.93 -20.46 -11.94
N LYS A 70 18.66 -20.59 -10.82
CA LYS A 70 18.97 -21.86 -10.14
C LYS A 70 17.94 -22.25 -9.06
N GLN A 71 17.20 -21.29 -8.53
CA GLN A 71 16.14 -21.50 -7.53
C GLN A 71 14.79 -21.51 -8.23
N ARG A 72 14.62 -22.35 -9.26
CA ARG A 72 13.36 -22.42 -9.98
C ARG A 72 12.29 -23.02 -9.06
N LEU A 73 11.28 -22.22 -8.76
CA LEU A 73 10.03 -22.73 -8.20
C LEU A 73 9.47 -23.78 -9.16
N THR A 74 8.73 -24.74 -8.62
CA THR A 74 7.98 -25.67 -9.46
C THR A 74 6.96 -24.89 -10.28
N GLU A 75 6.62 -25.38 -11.47
CA GLU A 75 5.59 -24.76 -12.32
C GLU A 75 4.27 -24.58 -11.58
N LYS A 76 3.90 -25.59 -10.78
CA LYS A 76 2.73 -25.54 -9.90
C LYS A 76 2.79 -24.34 -8.94
N GLU A 77 3.93 -24.08 -8.30
CA GLU A 77 4.08 -22.96 -7.38
C GLU A 77 4.07 -21.61 -8.11
N MET A 78 4.70 -21.53 -9.29
CA MET A 78 4.64 -20.30 -10.11
C MET A 78 3.21 -19.97 -10.53
N ASN A 79 2.44 -20.97 -10.97
CA ASN A 79 1.05 -20.77 -11.36
C ASN A 79 0.19 -20.39 -10.14
N ARG A 80 0.40 -21.05 -8.99
CA ARG A 80 -0.29 -20.68 -7.74
C ARG A 80 -0.06 -19.22 -7.38
N ARG A 81 1.17 -18.72 -7.47
CA ARG A 81 1.51 -17.32 -7.18
C ARG A 81 0.83 -16.35 -8.14
N LYS A 82 0.82 -16.66 -9.44
CA LYS A 82 0.11 -15.87 -10.45
C LYS A 82 -1.38 -15.76 -10.15
N ASP A 83 -2.03 -16.87 -9.81
CA ASP A 83 -3.46 -16.90 -9.48
C ASP A 83 -3.77 -16.08 -8.22
N MET A 84 -2.97 -16.23 -7.18
CA MET A 84 -3.09 -15.49 -5.93
C MET A 84 -2.90 -13.98 -6.13
N LEU A 85 -1.91 -13.59 -6.93
CA LEU A 85 -1.67 -12.19 -7.28
C LEU A 85 -2.81 -11.61 -8.13
N ALA A 86 -3.28 -12.36 -9.13
CA ALA A 86 -4.39 -11.94 -9.99
C ALA A 86 -5.68 -11.72 -9.18
N ASN A 87 -5.97 -12.59 -8.21
CA ASN A 87 -7.09 -12.43 -7.30
C ASN A 87 -7.00 -11.11 -6.50
N LEU A 88 -5.84 -10.85 -5.88
CA LEU A 88 -5.65 -9.59 -5.13
C LEU A 88 -5.69 -8.35 -6.04
N LYS A 89 -5.12 -8.41 -7.25
CA LYS A 89 -5.23 -7.33 -8.24
C LYS A 89 -6.69 -7.05 -8.59
N SER A 90 -7.48 -8.09 -8.87
CA SER A 90 -8.91 -7.94 -9.17
C SER A 90 -9.66 -7.26 -8.03
N LYS A 91 -9.43 -7.70 -6.78
CA LYS A 91 -10.03 -7.08 -5.59
C LYS A 91 -9.60 -5.62 -5.43
N ALA A 92 -8.31 -5.32 -5.64
CA ALA A 92 -7.81 -3.95 -5.55
C ALA A 92 -8.45 -3.02 -6.59
N THR A 93 -8.65 -3.50 -7.82
CA THR A 93 -9.38 -2.77 -8.87
C THR A 93 -10.85 -2.53 -8.52
N GLU A 94 -11.52 -3.53 -7.94
CA GLU A 94 -12.89 -3.40 -7.45
C GLU A 94 -12.98 -2.34 -6.33
N MET A 95 -12.11 -2.42 -5.32
CA MET A 95 -12.03 -1.44 -4.23
C MET A 95 -11.68 -0.03 -4.71
N ALA A 96 -10.83 0.09 -5.72
CA ALA A 96 -10.52 1.37 -6.37
C ALA A 96 -11.76 1.93 -7.08
N SER A 97 -12.54 1.08 -7.73
CA SER A 97 -13.75 1.48 -8.47
C SER A 97 -14.85 1.98 -7.53
N THR A 98 -15.01 1.38 -6.33
CA THR A 98 -15.99 1.88 -5.33
C THR A 98 -15.69 3.31 -4.85
N LEU A 99 -14.45 3.77 -5.00
CA LEU A 99 -14.00 5.12 -4.66
C LEU A 99 -13.71 6.00 -5.90
N ASN A 100 -14.16 5.58 -7.09
CA ASN A 100 -13.95 6.28 -8.37
C ASN A 100 -12.46 6.54 -8.71
N MET A 101 -11.56 5.67 -8.25
CA MET A 101 -10.13 5.75 -8.56
C MET A 101 -9.84 5.09 -9.93
N SER A 102 -10.39 5.67 -11.00
CA SER A 102 -10.35 5.11 -12.36
C SER A 102 -8.93 4.85 -12.91
N ASN A 103 -7.92 5.58 -12.45
CA ASN A 103 -6.53 5.41 -12.88
C ASN A 103 -5.78 4.28 -12.17
N PHE A 104 -6.39 3.61 -11.18
CA PHE A 104 -5.71 2.55 -10.44
C PHE A 104 -5.32 1.36 -11.33
N ALA A 105 -6.20 0.94 -12.24
CA ALA A 105 -5.93 -0.16 -13.17
C ALA A 105 -4.87 0.18 -14.23
N ASN A 106 -4.69 1.46 -14.55
CA ASN A 106 -3.73 1.94 -15.54
C ASN A 106 -2.29 2.02 -15.00
N ARG A 107 -2.07 1.71 -13.71
CA ARG A 107 -0.75 1.75 -13.06
C ARG A 107 0.28 0.83 -13.72
N ASP A 108 -0.15 -0.30 -14.27
CA ASP A 108 0.76 -1.22 -14.99
C ASP A 108 1.44 -0.52 -16.19
N ASN A 109 0.83 0.54 -16.75
CA ASN A 109 1.40 1.36 -17.83
C ASN A 109 2.27 2.55 -17.33
N LEU A 110 2.18 2.91 -16.05
CA LEU A 110 2.87 4.07 -15.45
C LEU A 110 4.27 3.74 -14.92
N LEU A 111 4.66 2.47 -14.88
CA LEU A 111 5.99 2.01 -14.47
C LEU A 111 7.07 2.19 -15.56
N GLU A 112 6.85 3.09 -16.53
CA GLU A 112 7.94 3.69 -17.30
C GLU A 112 8.76 4.62 -16.38
N PRO A 113 10.09 4.78 -16.61
CA PRO A 113 10.99 5.35 -15.62
C PRO A 113 10.54 6.76 -15.19
N GLU A 114 10.17 6.85 -13.90
CA GLU A 114 9.69 8.07 -13.26
C GLU A 114 10.63 9.26 -13.53
N THR A 115 10.17 10.21 -14.34
CA THR A 115 10.74 11.56 -14.38
C THR A 115 9.63 12.60 -14.30
N LYS A 116 9.05 12.73 -13.11
CA LYS A 116 8.64 14.01 -12.46
C LYS A 116 7.56 13.75 -11.43
N THR A 117 7.99 13.71 -10.17
CA THR A 117 7.13 14.02 -9.03
C THR A 117 6.82 15.51 -9.03
N THR A 118 5.72 15.91 -9.67
CA THR A 118 5.19 17.26 -9.48
C THR A 118 4.46 17.33 -8.15
N ASN A 119 5.09 18.02 -7.20
CA ASN A 119 4.52 18.54 -5.97
C ASN A 119 3.12 19.13 -6.21
N ALA A 120 2.12 18.57 -5.53
CA ALA A 120 0.84 19.23 -5.28
C ALA A 120 0.62 19.24 -3.76
N THR A 121 1.14 20.29 -3.12
CA THR A 121 0.86 20.62 -1.73
C THR A 121 -0.60 21.05 -1.59
N SER A 122 -1.51 20.09 -1.46
CA SER A 122 -2.86 20.34 -0.97
C SER A 122 -2.84 20.22 0.55
N ARG A 123 -3.02 21.34 1.25
CA ARG A 123 -3.13 21.40 2.72
C ARG A 123 -4.26 20.49 3.19
N THR A 124 -3.94 19.29 3.68
CA THR A 124 -4.91 18.34 4.27
C THR A 124 -4.89 18.42 5.78
N THR A 125 -5.99 18.84 6.39
CA THR A 125 -6.29 18.81 7.83
C THR A 125 -6.56 17.39 8.37
N CYS A 126 -5.99 16.35 7.74
CA CYS A 126 -6.18 14.93 8.07
C CYS A 126 -4.80 14.27 8.35
N LEU A 127 -3.85 15.05 8.87
CA LEU A 127 -2.52 14.63 9.32
C LEU A 127 -2.26 15.13 10.75
N ASP A 128 -3.17 14.84 11.69
CA ASP A 128 -2.82 14.96 13.11
C ASP A 128 -2.08 13.68 13.52
N ASN A 129 -0.75 13.74 13.44
CA ASN A 129 0.13 12.81 14.12
C ASN A 129 0.15 13.17 15.61
N TYR A 130 -0.85 12.70 16.36
CA TYR A 130 -0.79 12.79 17.82
C TYR A 130 0.26 11.81 18.36
N GLY A 131 1.46 12.33 18.62
CA GLY A 131 2.30 11.92 19.74
C GLY A 131 3.15 10.66 19.59
N VAL A 132 4.13 10.65 18.69
CA VAL A 132 5.40 9.92 18.93
C VAL A 132 6.56 10.80 18.50
N VAL A 133 6.96 11.70 19.39
CA VAL A 133 8.38 12.01 19.64
C VAL A 133 8.46 12.31 21.13
N GLU A 134 8.87 11.31 21.91
CA GLU A 134 9.40 11.56 23.25
C GLU A 134 10.57 12.53 23.09
N GLN A 135 10.46 13.69 23.74
CA GLN A 135 11.59 14.61 23.89
C GLN A 135 12.65 13.92 24.75
N ASP A 136 13.69 13.42 24.09
CA ASP A 136 14.97 13.12 24.72
C ASP A 136 15.65 14.47 24.99
N GLU A 137 15.39 15.08 26.14
CA GLU A 137 16.21 16.19 26.67
C GLU A 137 17.52 15.61 27.20
N GLY A 138 18.42 15.29 26.27
CA GLY A 138 19.79 14.87 26.54
C GLY A 138 20.77 15.65 25.67
N LEU A 139 21.69 16.36 26.35
CA LEU A 139 22.87 17.08 25.83
C LEU A 139 22.56 18.49 25.27
N GLU A 140 23.29 19.56 25.57
CA GLU A 140 24.69 19.66 25.96
C GLU A 140 25.00 21.04 26.56
N LYS A 141 25.92 21.10 27.52
CA LYS A 141 26.52 22.32 28.03
C LYS A 141 27.29 23.05 26.92
N LEU A 142 27.00 24.33 26.69
CA LEU A 142 27.96 25.27 26.08
C LEU A 142 27.87 26.67 26.74
N LYS A 143 28.93 27.00 27.50
CA LYS A 143 29.70 28.26 27.53
C LYS A 143 29.13 29.40 26.65
N GLU A 144 29.05 30.68 27.02
CA GLU A 144 30.09 31.55 27.59
C GLU A 144 29.51 32.98 27.71
N SER A 145 29.66 33.64 28.86
CA SER A 145 30.20 35.01 29.05
C SER A 145 29.78 35.61 30.39
#